data_AF-A0A172Y100-F1
#
_entry.id   AF-A0A172Y100-F1
#
_cell.length_a   1.000
_cell.length_b   1.000
_cell.length_c   1.000
_cell.angle_alpha   90.00
_cell.angle_beta   90.00
_cell.angle_gamma   90.00
#
_symmetry.space_group_name_H-M   'P 1'
#
loop_
_entity.id
_entity.type
_entity.pdbx_description
1 polymer ?
#
loop_
_entity_poly.entity_id
_entity_poly.type
_entity_poly.pdbx_seq_one_letter_code
_entity_poly.pdbx_strand_id
1 'polypeptide(L)'
;MMSIKNLIKILSVIHLILFVHVSGQNVGIGTATPNTTLDIASTTQGILIPRMTAQQAETITSPRLGELICVTTNNGNIINKIGFWYYDGSIWRPFGGGLQPNINIYNNDGTLTSNRTVTMNGRSLSFDADKLSIHSTEQRIGIGIGNSTPAYTTDVSGDVRVRNLTGGNVKALPDGTLSIGPKVAYGTVKESLRTADHNGWYKLDGRAISTLPAIAQTNASTIGLSGTLVDTNNRLMRQGAPFITGGSGTTSLVRANLPNINLTGVTSTAAAHSHTATAGGYSMYPVAAGNAYVVRSGRGTASGTHIVTLPAAGAHSHTGTVNSGGNGTPVSVIPQNLAYSYFIYLGQ
;
A
#
# COMPACT_ATOMS: atom_id res chain seq x y z
N MET A 1 -113.22 -1.59 64.35
CA MET A 1 -112.44 -2.80 64.02
C MET A 1 -111.48 -2.46 62.90
N MET A 2 -110.17 -2.64 63.11
CA MET A 2 -109.18 -2.46 62.05
C MET A 2 -109.50 -3.45 60.92
N SER A 3 -109.62 -2.96 59.69
CA SER A 3 -109.81 -3.84 58.54
C SER A 3 -108.66 -4.84 58.49
N ILE A 4 -108.98 -6.12 58.30
CA ILE A 4 -108.02 -7.22 58.10
C ILE A 4 -106.92 -6.83 57.10
N LYS A 5 -107.24 -5.99 56.11
CA LYS A 5 -106.29 -5.47 55.11
C LYS A 5 -105.16 -4.63 55.71
N ASN A 6 -105.41 -3.85 56.76
CA ASN A 6 -104.38 -3.00 57.38
C ASN A 6 -103.48 -3.78 58.35
N LEU A 7 -104.04 -4.80 59.01
CA LEU A 7 -103.27 -5.69 59.89
C LEU A 7 -102.26 -6.51 59.07
N ILE A 8 -102.67 -7.01 57.90
CA ILE A 8 -101.78 -7.74 56.97
C ILE A 8 -100.63 -6.85 56.48
N LYS A 9 -100.89 -5.57 56.18
CA LYS A 9 -99.84 -4.63 55.74
C LYS A 9 -98.78 -4.39 56.81
N ILE A 10 -99.18 -4.17 58.07
CA ILE A 10 -98.22 -3.95 59.17
C ILE A 10 -97.41 -5.21 59.45
N LEU A 11 -98.06 -6.38 59.46
CA LEU A 11 -97.39 -7.65 59.67
C LEU A 11 -96.37 -7.95 58.56
N SER A 12 -96.68 -7.58 57.31
CA SER A 12 -95.74 -7.66 56.18
C SER A 12 -94.54 -6.72 56.33
N VAL A 13 -94.73 -5.49 56.81
CA VAL A 13 -93.61 -4.54 57.02
C VAL A 13 -92.69 -4.99 58.15
N ILE A 14 -93.26 -5.51 59.24
CA ILE A 14 -92.48 -6.07 60.36
C ILE A 14 -91.72 -7.32 59.90
N HIS A 15 -92.35 -8.21 59.12
CA HIS A 15 -91.65 -9.33 58.49
C HIS A 15 -90.52 -8.85 57.54
N LEU A 16 -90.68 -7.73 56.84
CA LEU A 16 -89.63 -7.22 55.95
C LEU A 16 -88.40 -6.70 56.73
N ILE A 17 -88.61 -6.12 57.91
CA ILE A 17 -87.53 -5.54 58.73
C ILE A 17 -86.81 -6.59 59.58
N LEU A 18 -87.45 -7.72 59.93
CA LEU A 18 -86.80 -8.82 60.66
C LEU A 18 -85.90 -9.71 59.77
N PHE A 19 -85.92 -9.55 58.45
CA PHE A 19 -85.15 -10.37 57.50
C PHE A 19 -83.92 -9.67 56.89
N VAL A 20 -83.51 -8.48 57.38
CA VAL A 20 -82.21 -7.90 57.03
C VAL A 20 -81.10 -8.71 57.68
N HIS A 21 -80.63 -9.72 56.95
CA HIS A 21 -79.42 -10.46 57.27
C HIS A 21 -78.23 -9.54 57.00
N VAL A 22 -77.61 -9.03 58.06
CA VAL A 22 -76.28 -8.40 57.95
C VAL A 22 -75.32 -9.49 57.52
N SER A 23 -75.04 -9.54 56.23
CA SER A 23 -74.07 -10.47 55.68
C SER A 23 -72.69 -9.95 56.06
N GLY A 24 -72.08 -10.49 57.12
CA GLY A 24 -70.63 -10.43 57.28
C GLY A 24 -70.01 -11.24 56.15
N GLN A 25 -69.75 -10.60 55.01
CA GLN A 25 -69.27 -11.29 53.79
C GLN A 25 -67.78 -11.65 53.88
N ASN A 26 -67.06 -11.21 54.91
CA ASN A 26 -65.63 -11.42 55.08
C ASN A 26 -65.30 -12.08 56.42
N VAL A 27 -64.38 -13.04 56.42
CA VAL A 27 -63.83 -13.71 57.59
C VAL A 27 -62.56 -12.99 58.02
N GLY A 28 -62.56 -12.44 59.24
CA GLY A 28 -61.37 -11.91 59.89
C GLY A 28 -60.81 -12.88 60.92
N ILE A 29 -59.51 -13.17 60.86
CA ILE A 29 -58.80 -13.87 61.93
C ILE A 29 -57.72 -12.92 62.46
N GLY A 30 -57.87 -12.47 63.70
CA GLY A 30 -56.96 -11.47 64.29
C GLY A 30 -57.22 -10.02 63.84
N THR A 31 -58.29 -9.75 63.06
CA THR A 31 -58.75 -8.41 62.68
C THR A 31 -60.28 -8.30 62.72
N ALA A 32 -60.80 -7.20 63.26
CA ALA A 32 -62.24 -6.91 63.31
C ALA A 32 -62.76 -6.21 62.05
N THR A 33 -61.85 -5.74 61.18
CA THR A 33 -62.16 -5.05 59.92
C THR A 33 -61.38 -5.72 58.80
N PRO A 34 -61.84 -6.88 58.30
CA PRO A 34 -61.13 -7.62 57.25
C PRO A 34 -61.08 -6.79 55.96
N ASN A 35 -59.88 -6.55 55.43
CA ASN A 35 -59.70 -5.83 54.17
C ASN A 35 -60.11 -6.64 52.94
N THR A 36 -60.28 -7.95 53.11
CA THR A 36 -60.65 -8.90 52.05
C THR A 36 -61.52 -10.01 52.63
N THR A 37 -62.03 -10.91 51.78
CA THR A 37 -62.93 -12.02 52.16
C THR A 37 -62.34 -12.95 53.22
N LEU A 38 -61.01 -13.12 53.24
CA LEU A 38 -60.29 -13.76 54.35
C LEU A 38 -59.07 -12.91 54.70
N ASP A 39 -59.12 -12.21 55.83
CA ASP A 39 -58.00 -11.39 56.32
C ASP A 39 -57.44 -11.98 57.61
N ILE A 40 -56.14 -12.32 57.60
CA ILE A 40 -55.44 -12.92 58.73
C ILE A 40 -54.35 -11.95 59.18
N ALA A 41 -54.53 -11.33 60.33
CA ALA A 41 -53.58 -10.39 60.92
C ALA A 41 -52.84 -11.03 62.09
N SER A 42 -51.52 -11.17 61.97
CA SER A 42 -50.64 -11.63 63.03
C SER A 42 -49.27 -10.96 62.88
N THR A 43 -48.67 -10.59 64.02
CA THR A 43 -47.31 -10.02 64.07
C THR A 43 -46.25 -11.05 64.46
N THR A 44 -46.67 -12.25 64.87
CA THR A 44 -45.80 -13.29 65.45
C THR A 44 -45.84 -14.61 64.70
N GLN A 45 -46.84 -14.84 63.85
CA GLN A 45 -47.04 -16.08 63.13
C GLN A 45 -47.51 -15.83 61.69
N GLY A 46 -47.20 -16.78 60.80
CA GLY A 46 -47.72 -16.81 59.44
C GLY A 46 -48.85 -17.85 59.28
N ILE A 47 -49.25 -18.06 58.03
CA ILE A 47 -50.23 -19.11 57.69
C ILE A 47 -49.47 -20.38 57.34
N LEU A 48 -49.74 -21.46 58.08
CA LEU A 48 -49.36 -22.81 57.66
C LEU A 48 -50.45 -23.38 56.77
N ILE A 49 -50.18 -23.41 55.47
CA ILE A 49 -51.02 -24.10 54.49
C ILE A 49 -50.86 -25.63 54.61
N PRO A 50 -51.75 -26.44 53.99
CA PRO A 50 -51.65 -27.90 54.05
C PRO A 50 -50.25 -28.41 53.68
N ARG A 51 -49.68 -29.21 54.58
CA ARG A 51 -48.37 -29.85 54.42
C ARG A 51 -48.53 -31.33 54.12
N MET A 52 -47.82 -31.82 53.11
CA MET A 52 -47.92 -33.21 52.69
C MET A 52 -46.66 -33.66 51.95
N THR A 53 -46.47 -34.97 51.79
CA THR A 53 -45.38 -35.51 50.95
C THR A 53 -45.69 -35.28 49.46
N ALA A 54 -44.66 -35.31 48.61
CA ALA A 54 -44.82 -35.13 47.16
C ALA A 54 -45.79 -36.16 46.56
N GLN A 55 -45.70 -37.41 47.01
CA GLN A 55 -46.59 -38.48 46.56
C GLN A 55 -48.03 -38.24 47.02
N GLN A 56 -48.24 -37.74 48.25
CA GLN A 56 -49.58 -37.36 48.71
C GLN A 56 -50.17 -36.21 47.89
N ALA A 57 -49.37 -35.19 47.59
CA ALA A 57 -49.79 -34.06 46.76
C ALA A 57 -50.19 -34.47 45.34
N GLU A 58 -49.48 -35.42 44.73
CA GLU A 58 -49.82 -35.95 43.41
C GLU A 58 -51.06 -36.83 43.40
N THR A 59 -51.47 -37.35 44.56
CA THR A 59 -52.70 -38.15 44.69
C THR A 59 -53.96 -37.31 44.95
N ILE A 60 -53.85 -35.98 45.05
CA ILE A 60 -55.02 -35.10 45.19
C ILE A 60 -55.91 -35.27 43.96
N THR A 61 -57.15 -35.72 44.18
CA THR A 61 -58.14 -35.90 43.11
C THR A 61 -58.86 -34.58 42.84
N SER A 62 -58.89 -34.14 41.58
CA SER A 62 -59.55 -32.90 41.14
C SER A 62 -59.08 -31.61 41.86
N PRO A 63 -57.77 -31.29 41.88
CA PRO A 63 -57.28 -30.04 42.46
C PRO A 63 -57.86 -28.82 41.73
N ARG A 64 -58.08 -27.72 42.47
CA ARG A 64 -58.65 -26.49 41.91
C ARG A 64 -57.56 -25.50 41.49
N LEU A 65 -57.85 -24.68 40.48
CA LEU A 65 -56.95 -23.58 40.06
C LEU A 65 -56.56 -22.72 41.28
N GLY A 66 -55.25 -22.54 41.47
CA GLY A 66 -54.69 -21.75 42.57
C GLY A 66 -54.60 -22.48 43.92
N GLU A 67 -54.99 -23.76 43.99
CA GLU A 67 -54.81 -24.56 45.21
C GLU A 67 -53.33 -24.60 45.60
N LEU A 68 -53.02 -24.16 46.82
CA LEU A 68 -51.66 -23.97 47.31
C LEU A 68 -51.35 -25.00 48.40
N ILE A 69 -50.23 -25.69 48.24
CA ILE A 69 -49.74 -26.70 49.18
C ILE A 69 -48.27 -26.48 49.50
N CYS A 70 -47.82 -27.00 50.64
CA CYS A 70 -46.41 -27.05 51.00
C CYS A 70 -45.95 -28.50 51.05
N VAL A 71 -45.04 -28.86 50.16
CA VAL A 71 -44.58 -30.23 49.98
C VAL A 71 -43.30 -30.46 50.77
N THR A 72 -43.25 -31.54 51.55
CA THR A 72 -42.16 -31.84 52.50
C THR A 72 -41.16 -32.89 52.01
N THR A 73 -41.42 -33.56 50.89
CA THR A 73 -40.50 -34.50 50.22
C THR A 73 -40.31 -34.13 48.75
N ASN A 74 -39.31 -34.69 48.08
CA ASN A 74 -38.98 -34.40 46.67
C ASN A 74 -39.03 -35.66 45.77
N ASN A 75 -39.83 -36.65 46.17
CA ASN A 75 -39.89 -37.98 45.56
C ASN A 75 -41.16 -38.22 44.71
N GLY A 76 -41.83 -37.16 44.26
CA GLY A 76 -42.94 -37.22 43.31
C GLY A 76 -42.46 -37.18 41.85
N ASN A 77 -43.35 -37.52 40.91
CA ASN A 77 -43.08 -37.51 39.48
C ASN A 77 -43.14 -36.08 38.88
N ILE A 78 -44.13 -35.29 39.27
CA ILE A 78 -44.36 -33.90 38.87
C ILE A 78 -43.78 -32.95 39.92
N ILE A 79 -44.05 -33.25 41.19
CA ILE A 79 -43.62 -32.52 42.37
C ILE A 79 -42.31 -33.13 42.87
N ASN A 80 -41.20 -32.65 42.32
CA ASN A 80 -39.87 -33.20 42.59
C ASN A 80 -38.98 -32.25 43.41
N LYS A 81 -39.58 -31.28 44.12
CA LYS A 81 -38.88 -30.34 45.00
C LYS A 81 -39.70 -30.08 46.26
N ILE A 82 -39.02 -30.02 47.41
CA ILE A 82 -39.59 -29.53 48.67
C ILE A 82 -39.89 -28.03 48.50
N GLY A 83 -41.06 -27.58 48.94
CA GLY A 83 -41.44 -26.17 48.91
C GLY A 83 -42.92 -25.93 48.63
N PHE A 84 -43.25 -24.67 48.34
CA PHE A 84 -44.59 -24.27 47.97
C PHE A 84 -44.90 -24.65 46.53
N TRP A 85 -46.09 -25.20 46.29
CA TRP A 85 -46.60 -25.54 44.97
C TRP A 85 -48.04 -25.07 44.83
N TYR A 86 -48.41 -24.62 43.64
CA TYR A 86 -49.80 -24.30 43.31
C TYR A 86 -50.28 -25.09 42.09
N TYR A 87 -51.55 -25.44 42.05
CA TYR A 87 -52.14 -26.05 40.86
C TYR A 87 -52.54 -24.96 39.86
N ASP A 88 -51.99 -24.99 38.64
CA ASP A 88 -52.26 -23.97 37.61
C ASP A 88 -53.55 -24.23 36.79
N GLY A 89 -54.37 -25.19 37.23
CA GLY A 89 -55.54 -25.67 36.51
C GLY A 89 -55.25 -26.87 35.59
N SER A 90 -53.99 -27.29 35.47
CA SER A 90 -53.61 -28.48 34.69
C SER A 90 -52.54 -29.32 35.40
N ILE A 91 -51.50 -28.68 35.93
CA ILE A 91 -50.38 -29.34 36.63
C ILE A 91 -49.99 -28.58 37.90
N TRP A 92 -49.29 -29.26 38.81
CA TRP A 92 -48.64 -28.60 39.94
C TRP A 92 -47.41 -27.83 39.45
N ARG A 93 -47.30 -26.55 39.84
CA ARG A 93 -46.13 -25.69 39.56
C ARG A 93 -45.48 -25.21 40.85
N PRO A 94 -44.14 -25.13 40.89
CA PRO A 94 -43.44 -24.65 42.08
C PRO A 94 -43.65 -23.14 42.23
N PHE A 95 -44.03 -22.70 43.42
CA PHE A 95 -44.10 -21.30 43.77
C PHE A 95 -42.69 -20.82 44.15
N GLY A 96 -42.17 -19.78 43.47
CA GLY A 96 -40.79 -19.29 43.67
C GLY A 96 -39.69 -20.12 43.02
N GLY A 97 -40.04 -21.14 42.22
CA GLY A 97 -39.08 -21.92 41.44
C GLY A 97 -38.64 -21.16 40.19
N GLY A 98 -37.60 -20.34 40.29
CA GLY A 98 -36.72 -20.00 39.17
C GLY A 98 -37.36 -19.47 37.88
N LEU A 99 -38.45 -18.70 37.93
CA LEU A 99 -38.68 -17.66 36.93
C LEU A 99 -37.77 -16.48 37.27
N GLN A 100 -36.45 -16.70 37.27
CA GLN A 100 -35.59 -15.56 36.99
C GLN A 100 -35.96 -15.12 35.58
N PRO A 101 -36.25 -13.82 35.33
CA PRO A 101 -36.29 -13.33 33.96
C PRO A 101 -35.04 -13.89 33.26
N ASN A 102 -35.18 -14.39 32.04
CA ASN A 102 -34.03 -14.86 31.28
C ASN A 102 -33.08 -13.67 31.08
N ILE A 103 -32.19 -13.36 32.04
CA ILE A 103 -31.27 -12.24 31.98
C ILE A 103 -30.22 -12.63 30.94
N ASN A 104 -30.44 -12.17 29.72
CA ASN A 104 -29.49 -12.30 28.64
C ASN A 104 -28.93 -10.93 28.29
N ILE A 105 -27.96 -10.89 27.38
CA ILE A 105 -27.25 -9.66 27.02
C ILE A 105 -28.15 -8.61 26.31
N TYR A 106 -29.43 -8.92 26.06
CA TYR A 106 -30.38 -8.07 25.34
C TYR A 106 -31.46 -7.45 26.22
N ASN A 107 -31.70 -7.93 27.45
CA ASN A 107 -32.89 -7.55 28.22
C ASN A 107 -32.65 -7.06 29.65
N ASN A 108 -31.39 -6.87 30.06
CA ASN A 108 -31.05 -6.22 31.33
C ASN A 108 -29.65 -5.58 31.27
N ASP A 109 -29.56 -4.29 31.62
CA ASP A 109 -28.29 -3.57 31.71
C ASP A 109 -27.52 -3.97 32.98
N GLY A 110 -26.19 -4.16 32.89
CA GLY A 110 -25.35 -4.48 34.06
C GLY A 110 -23.93 -4.97 33.73
N THR A 111 -23.13 -5.19 34.77
CA THR A 111 -21.75 -5.70 34.66
C THR A 111 -21.73 -7.23 34.65
N LEU A 112 -21.07 -7.83 33.66
CA LEU A 112 -20.82 -9.27 33.66
C LEU A 112 -19.68 -9.59 34.63
N THR A 113 -19.92 -10.48 35.60
CA THR A 113 -18.93 -10.89 36.61
C THR A 113 -18.05 -12.05 36.16
N SER A 114 -18.29 -12.60 34.96
CA SER A 114 -17.54 -13.69 34.35
C SER A 114 -17.64 -13.68 32.82
N ASN A 115 -16.73 -14.41 32.16
CA ASN A 115 -16.71 -14.54 30.70
C ASN A 115 -17.97 -15.24 30.18
N ARG A 116 -18.55 -14.72 29.10
CA ARG A 116 -19.67 -15.35 28.38
C ARG A 116 -19.25 -15.69 26.95
N THR A 117 -19.53 -16.94 26.54
CA THR A 117 -19.38 -17.39 25.15
C THR A 117 -20.73 -17.31 24.45
N VAL A 118 -20.83 -16.59 23.33
CA VAL A 118 -22.04 -16.51 22.50
C VAL A 118 -21.89 -17.44 21.30
N THR A 119 -22.58 -18.58 21.30
CA THR A 119 -22.57 -19.55 20.20
C THR A 119 -23.68 -19.22 19.19
N MET A 120 -23.30 -18.77 17.99
CA MET A 120 -24.28 -18.33 16.98
C MET A 120 -24.82 -19.45 16.08
N ASN A 121 -24.23 -20.65 16.12
CA ASN A 121 -24.64 -21.82 15.33
C ASN A 121 -24.95 -21.48 13.86
N GLY A 122 -23.98 -20.82 13.19
CA GLY A 122 -24.07 -20.40 11.79
C GLY A 122 -24.90 -19.14 11.50
N ARG A 123 -25.41 -18.43 12.52
CA ARG A 123 -26.22 -17.20 12.37
C ARG A 123 -25.38 -15.94 12.57
N SER A 124 -25.88 -14.80 12.08
CA SER A 124 -25.21 -13.50 12.21
C SER A 124 -25.68 -12.74 13.45
N LEU A 125 -24.74 -12.06 14.11
CA LEU A 125 -24.99 -11.08 15.17
C LEU A 125 -24.80 -9.69 14.55
N SER A 126 -25.88 -8.91 14.40
CA SER A 126 -25.85 -7.56 13.80
C SER A 126 -25.97 -6.48 14.87
N PHE A 127 -25.17 -5.43 14.76
CA PHE A 127 -25.30 -4.19 15.53
C PHE A 127 -25.55 -3.07 14.52
N ASP A 128 -26.80 -2.60 14.41
CA ASP A 128 -27.22 -1.67 13.36
C ASP A 128 -26.80 -0.20 13.64
N ALA A 129 -27.05 0.68 12.67
CA ALA A 129 -26.76 2.11 12.62
C ALA A 129 -25.37 2.53 13.18
N ASP A 130 -24.35 1.85 12.67
CA ASP A 130 -23.04 2.41 12.31
C ASP A 130 -21.97 2.62 13.39
N LYS A 131 -21.88 1.75 14.42
CA LYS A 131 -20.58 1.35 15.03
C LYS A 131 -20.72 0.27 16.11
N LEU A 132 -19.92 -0.79 16.00
CA LEU A 132 -19.49 -1.57 17.16
C LEU A 132 -18.39 -0.77 17.90
N SER A 133 -18.73 -0.14 19.02
CA SER A 133 -17.75 0.55 19.87
C SER A 133 -17.40 -0.29 21.11
N ILE A 134 -16.26 -0.97 21.11
CA ILE A 134 -15.72 -1.62 22.31
C ILE A 134 -14.74 -0.63 22.95
N HIS A 135 -15.19 0.06 23.99
CA HIS A 135 -14.36 0.99 24.75
C HIS A 135 -13.61 0.20 25.83
N SER A 136 -12.28 0.29 25.82
CA SER A 136 -11.42 -0.16 26.92
C SER A 136 -10.51 1.00 27.31
N THR A 137 -10.29 1.17 28.61
CA THR A 137 -9.39 2.19 29.16
C THR A 137 -7.92 1.85 28.96
N GLU A 138 -7.60 0.64 28.49
CA GLU A 138 -6.22 0.14 28.44
C GLU A 138 -5.76 -0.26 27.02
N GLN A 139 -6.58 -0.87 26.13
CA GLN A 139 -6.18 -1.22 24.74
C GLN A 139 -7.37 -1.37 23.76
N ARG A 140 -7.12 -1.19 22.44
CA ARG A 140 -8.13 -1.13 21.35
C ARG A 140 -8.51 -2.51 20.78
N ILE A 141 -9.68 -2.53 20.12
CA ILE A 141 -10.40 -3.61 19.41
C ILE A 141 -9.48 -4.51 18.56
N GLY A 142 -9.51 -5.83 18.79
CA GLY A 142 -9.05 -6.84 17.84
C GLY A 142 -10.23 -7.42 17.04
N ILE A 143 -10.21 -7.28 15.72
CA ILE A 143 -11.18 -7.92 14.83
C ILE A 143 -10.51 -9.17 14.24
N GLY A 144 -10.66 -10.32 14.89
CA GLY A 144 -10.20 -11.60 14.35
C GLY A 144 -11.18 -12.11 13.30
N ILE A 145 -10.97 -11.76 12.03
CA ILE A 145 -11.66 -12.43 10.90
C ILE A 145 -10.76 -13.57 10.45
N GLY A 146 -11.15 -14.81 10.71
CA GLY A 146 -10.52 -16.03 10.15
C GLY A 146 -9.29 -16.60 10.88
N ASN A 147 -8.75 -15.96 11.92
CA ASN A 147 -7.67 -16.50 12.75
C ASN A 147 -8.12 -16.59 14.23
N SER A 148 -8.16 -17.81 14.79
CA SER A 148 -8.54 -18.06 16.19
C SER A 148 -7.41 -17.76 17.19
N THR A 149 -6.22 -17.38 16.73
CA THR A 149 -5.04 -17.04 17.56
C THR A 149 -4.30 -15.82 16.99
N PRO A 150 -4.80 -14.59 17.19
CA PRO A 150 -4.13 -13.37 16.72
C PRO A 150 -2.84 -13.12 17.51
N ALA A 151 -1.72 -12.91 16.80
CA ALA A 151 -0.45 -12.54 17.43
C ALA A 151 -0.34 -11.03 17.74
N TYR A 152 -1.23 -10.20 17.17
CA TYR A 152 -1.21 -8.74 17.26
C TYR A 152 -2.63 -8.14 17.35
N THR A 153 -2.71 -6.86 17.71
CA THR A 153 -3.96 -6.14 18.04
C THR A 153 -4.91 -5.91 16.85
N THR A 154 -4.45 -6.05 15.60
CA THR A 154 -5.33 -6.11 14.42
C THR A 154 -4.76 -7.14 13.45
N ASP A 155 -5.36 -8.33 13.44
CA ASP A 155 -5.02 -9.43 12.54
C ASP A 155 -6.24 -9.75 11.67
N VAL A 156 -6.17 -9.38 10.39
CA VAL A 156 -7.28 -9.50 9.44
C VAL A 156 -6.87 -10.49 8.35
N SER A 157 -7.54 -11.65 8.31
CA SER A 157 -7.44 -12.58 7.18
C SER A 157 -8.42 -12.13 6.09
N GLY A 158 -8.05 -11.08 5.35
CA GLY A 158 -8.86 -10.47 4.28
C GLY A 158 -8.40 -9.06 3.89
N ASP A 159 -9.17 -8.37 3.04
CA ASP A 159 -8.84 -7.02 2.58
C ASP A 159 -9.13 -5.95 3.64
N VAL A 160 -8.18 -5.04 3.87
CA VAL A 160 -8.34 -3.88 4.76
C VAL A 160 -8.30 -2.58 3.95
N ARG A 161 -9.35 -1.77 4.02
CA ARG A 161 -9.40 -0.44 3.40
C ARG A 161 -9.13 0.67 4.42
N VAL A 162 -7.98 1.34 4.30
CA VAL A 162 -7.65 2.55 5.05
C VAL A 162 -7.94 3.80 4.20
N ARG A 163 -8.68 4.78 4.72
CA ARG A 163 -9.03 6.04 4.02
C ARG A 163 -8.54 7.27 4.81
N ASN A 164 -8.28 8.38 4.12
CA ASN A 164 -7.94 9.69 4.68
C ASN A 164 -6.66 9.73 5.54
N LEU A 165 -5.55 9.18 5.04
CA LEU A 165 -4.23 9.45 5.61
C LEU A 165 -3.79 10.84 5.18
N THR A 166 -4.02 11.84 6.01
CA THR A 166 -3.69 13.26 5.75
C THR A 166 -2.21 13.61 5.98
N GLY A 167 -1.36 12.62 6.29
CA GLY A 167 0.09 12.79 6.36
C GLY A 167 0.82 11.47 6.62
N GLY A 168 1.56 10.97 5.62
CA GLY A 168 2.42 9.78 5.74
C GLY A 168 2.72 9.10 4.40
N ASN A 169 3.93 8.57 4.24
CA ASN A 169 4.49 7.93 3.04
C ASN A 169 3.88 6.55 2.69
N VAL A 170 2.64 6.26 3.10
CA VAL A 170 2.05 4.95 2.86
C VAL A 170 1.21 5.01 1.58
N LYS A 171 1.80 4.60 0.45
CA LYS A 171 1.06 4.31 -0.78
C LYS A 171 0.66 2.83 -0.79
N ALA A 172 -0.62 2.56 -0.99
CA ALA A 172 -1.09 1.23 -1.33
C ALA A 172 -0.65 0.90 -2.76
N LEU A 173 0.08 -0.20 -2.92
CA LEU A 173 0.42 -0.74 -4.24
C LEU A 173 -0.81 -1.44 -4.85
N PRO A 174 -0.87 -1.64 -6.19
CA PRO A 174 -1.97 -2.37 -6.84
C PRO A 174 -2.17 -3.81 -6.36
N ASP A 175 -1.19 -4.37 -5.63
CA ASP A 175 -1.23 -5.70 -5.00
C ASP A 175 -1.71 -5.68 -3.54
N GLY A 176 -2.14 -4.52 -3.03
CA GLY A 176 -2.66 -4.37 -1.67
C GLY A 176 -1.60 -4.20 -0.58
N THR A 177 -0.30 -4.19 -0.91
CA THR A 177 0.75 -3.99 0.10
C THR A 177 0.93 -2.51 0.47
N LEU A 178 1.07 -2.24 1.77
CA LEU A 178 1.41 -0.93 2.31
C LEU A 178 2.94 -0.82 2.40
N SER A 179 3.57 -0.22 1.40
CA SER A 179 5.03 -0.04 1.42
C SER A 179 5.39 1.35 1.94
N ILE A 180 6.29 1.38 2.94
CA ILE A 180 7.17 2.53 3.16
C ILE A 180 8.30 2.43 2.14
N GLY A 181 8.04 2.82 0.89
CA GLY A 181 9.11 2.89 -0.11
C GLY A 181 10.26 3.75 0.43
N PRO A 182 11.54 3.35 0.28
CA PRO A 182 12.66 4.16 0.74
C PRO A 182 12.56 5.54 0.09
N LYS A 183 12.75 6.59 0.88
CA LYS A 183 12.80 7.97 0.38
C LYS A 183 14.04 8.09 -0.52
N VAL A 184 13.85 7.88 -1.82
CA VAL A 184 14.87 8.16 -2.83
C VAL A 184 15.06 9.67 -2.87
N ALA A 185 16.30 10.13 -2.66
CA ALA A 185 16.61 11.55 -2.72
C ALA A 185 16.38 12.08 -4.16
N TYR A 186 15.83 13.29 -4.28
CA TYR A 186 15.72 13.93 -5.59
C TYR A 186 17.11 14.10 -6.19
N GLY A 187 17.22 13.85 -7.50
CA GLY A 187 18.51 13.87 -8.18
C GLY A 187 19.26 12.54 -8.18
N THR A 188 18.75 11.50 -7.50
CA THR A 188 19.28 10.15 -7.66
C THR A 188 19.15 9.73 -9.13
N VAL A 189 20.24 9.21 -9.71
CA VAL A 189 20.28 8.68 -11.07
C VAL A 189 20.43 7.15 -11.01
N LYS A 190 19.77 6.46 -11.93
CA LYS A 190 19.91 5.01 -12.12
C LYS A 190 19.92 4.63 -13.60
N GLU A 191 20.54 3.50 -13.90
CA GLU A 191 20.38 2.77 -15.15
C GLU A 191 19.11 1.90 -15.15
N SER A 192 18.50 1.72 -16.31
CA SER A 192 17.36 0.83 -16.49
C SER A 192 17.21 0.36 -17.94
N LEU A 193 16.69 -0.86 -18.13
CA LEU A 193 16.24 -1.36 -19.43
C LEU A 193 14.86 -0.80 -19.84
N ARG A 194 14.17 -0.09 -18.96
CA ARG A 194 12.88 0.55 -19.28
C ARG A 194 13.11 1.72 -20.23
N THR A 195 12.18 1.92 -21.15
CA THR A 195 12.27 2.94 -22.20
C THR A 195 11.47 4.20 -21.91
N ALA A 196 10.62 4.19 -20.86
CA ALA A 196 9.70 5.26 -20.49
C ALA A 196 9.71 5.57 -18.98
N ASP A 197 9.20 6.74 -18.63
CA ASP A 197 9.06 7.23 -17.25
C ASP A 197 8.24 6.27 -16.39
N HIS A 198 8.57 6.20 -15.11
CA HIS A 198 7.88 5.30 -14.20
C HIS A 198 8.10 5.69 -12.74
N ASN A 199 7.04 5.66 -11.93
CA ASN A 199 7.12 5.75 -10.48
C ASN A 199 7.94 6.96 -9.95
N GLY A 200 7.90 8.11 -10.65
CA GLY A 200 8.65 9.32 -10.31
C GLY A 200 10.09 9.36 -10.83
N TRP A 201 10.47 8.38 -11.65
CA TRP A 201 11.71 8.34 -12.43
C TRP A 201 11.46 8.86 -13.83
N TYR A 202 12.26 9.83 -14.24
CA TYR A 202 12.16 10.50 -15.54
C TYR A 202 13.39 10.20 -16.38
N LYS A 203 13.18 9.74 -17.62
CA LYS A 203 14.26 9.42 -18.55
C LYS A 203 15.07 10.66 -18.90
N LEU A 204 16.39 10.55 -18.85
CA LEU A 204 17.35 11.60 -19.20
C LEU A 204 17.59 11.64 -20.71
N ASP A 205 16.61 12.17 -21.43
CA ASP A 205 16.52 12.21 -22.90
C ASP A 205 16.55 13.62 -23.51
N GLY A 206 16.89 14.64 -22.72
CA GLY A 206 17.01 16.02 -23.21
C GLY A 206 15.70 16.78 -23.34
N ARG A 207 14.54 16.18 -23.03
CA ARG A 207 13.26 16.90 -23.16
C ARG A 207 13.12 18.02 -22.12
N ALA A 208 12.23 18.98 -22.40
CA ALA A 208 11.99 20.11 -21.51
C ALA A 208 11.39 19.67 -20.17
N ILE A 209 11.86 20.26 -19.07
CA ILE A 209 11.34 19.97 -17.72
C ILE A 209 9.86 20.37 -17.62
N SER A 210 9.43 21.38 -18.37
CA SER A 210 8.03 21.84 -18.44
C SER A 210 7.05 20.76 -18.93
N THR A 211 7.53 19.68 -19.56
CA THR A 211 6.67 18.56 -19.96
C THR A 211 6.42 17.54 -18.83
N LEU A 212 7.08 17.69 -17.68
CA LEU A 212 6.93 16.79 -16.53
C LEU A 212 5.77 17.23 -15.62
N PRO A 213 5.25 16.37 -14.73
CA PRO A 213 4.29 16.78 -13.69
C PRO A 213 4.84 17.91 -12.80
N ALA A 214 3.96 18.80 -12.32
CA ALA A 214 4.34 20.01 -11.56
C ALA A 214 5.22 19.73 -10.32
N ILE A 215 4.98 18.59 -9.66
CA ILE A 215 5.79 18.15 -8.52
C ILE A 215 7.23 17.85 -8.96
N ALA A 216 7.41 17.13 -10.07
CA ALA A 216 8.73 16.83 -10.63
C ALA A 216 9.46 18.09 -11.12
N GLN A 217 8.74 19.06 -11.69
CA GLN A 217 9.30 20.37 -12.05
C GLN A 217 9.84 21.11 -10.83
N THR A 218 9.04 21.16 -9.76
CA THR A 218 9.43 21.79 -8.49
C THR A 218 10.67 21.10 -7.92
N ASN A 219 10.68 19.77 -7.87
CA ASN A 219 11.78 18.99 -7.32
C ASN A 219 13.06 19.13 -8.18
N ALA A 220 12.94 19.20 -9.51
CA ALA A 220 14.07 19.50 -10.39
C ALA A 220 14.72 20.84 -10.05
N SER A 221 13.92 21.88 -9.80
CA SER A 221 14.42 23.19 -9.37
C SER A 221 15.15 23.13 -8.03
N THR A 222 14.70 22.29 -7.08
CA THR A 222 15.38 22.18 -5.77
C THR A 222 16.78 21.59 -5.84
N ILE A 223 17.06 20.76 -6.85
CA ILE A 223 18.39 20.20 -7.11
C ILE A 223 19.21 21.03 -8.11
N GLY A 224 18.70 22.18 -8.56
CA GLY A 224 19.38 23.08 -9.50
C GLY A 224 19.26 22.68 -10.97
N LEU A 225 18.38 21.74 -11.33
CA LEU A 225 18.11 21.35 -12.71
C LEU A 225 17.04 22.27 -13.31
N SER A 226 17.34 22.92 -14.44
CA SER A 226 16.44 23.87 -15.11
C SER A 226 16.48 23.75 -16.64
N GLY A 227 15.44 24.24 -17.31
CA GLY A 227 15.31 24.16 -18.77
C GLY A 227 14.94 22.76 -19.26
N THR A 228 15.93 21.90 -19.46
CA THR A 228 15.78 20.53 -20.00
C THR A 228 16.37 19.49 -19.07
N LEU A 229 15.89 18.25 -19.17
CA LEU A 229 16.60 17.11 -18.60
C LEU A 229 17.98 16.97 -19.27
N VAL A 230 18.94 16.37 -18.58
CA VAL A 230 20.23 16.03 -19.18
C VAL A 230 19.98 15.02 -20.31
N ASP A 231 20.53 15.25 -21.50
CA ASP A 231 20.52 14.26 -22.58
C ASP A 231 21.70 13.30 -22.41
N THR A 232 21.38 12.02 -22.28
CA THR A 232 22.34 10.93 -22.06
C THR A 232 22.52 10.04 -23.29
N ASN A 233 21.87 10.36 -24.42
CA ASN A 233 22.05 9.60 -25.65
C ASN A 233 23.51 9.62 -26.09
N ASN A 234 24.07 8.43 -26.36
CA ASN A 234 25.46 8.20 -26.75
C ASN A 234 26.49 8.85 -25.81
N ARG A 235 26.18 8.94 -24.51
CA ARG A 235 27.05 9.53 -23.48
C ARG A 235 27.29 8.56 -22.34
N LEU A 236 28.48 8.69 -21.74
CA LEU A 236 28.86 7.96 -20.53
C LEU A 236 28.82 8.91 -19.34
N MET A 237 28.30 8.44 -18.21
CA MET A 237 28.31 9.21 -16.96
C MET A 237 29.72 9.26 -16.39
N ARG A 238 30.12 10.44 -15.91
CA ARG A 238 31.40 10.68 -15.22
C ARG A 238 31.19 11.50 -13.96
N GLN A 239 32.06 11.36 -12.98
CA GLN A 239 32.07 12.23 -11.81
C GLN A 239 32.49 13.66 -12.22
N GLY A 240 31.78 14.67 -11.72
CA GLY A 240 32.04 16.08 -12.02
C GLY A 240 30.94 17.00 -11.49
N ALA A 241 30.96 18.26 -11.92
CA ALA A 241 29.89 19.21 -11.62
C ALA A 241 28.55 18.69 -12.19
N PRO A 242 27.46 18.66 -11.38
CA PRO A 242 26.17 18.16 -11.83
C PRO A 242 25.66 18.85 -13.10
N PHE A 243 24.96 18.08 -13.94
CA PHE A 243 24.28 18.53 -15.16
C PHE A 243 25.16 19.11 -16.28
N ILE A 244 26.49 19.17 -16.10
CA ILE A 244 27.41 19.54 -17.17
C ILE A 244 27.51 18.40 -18.18
N THR A 245 27.24 18.72 -19.44
CA THR A 245 27.45 17.80 -20.56
C THR A 245 28.64 18.26 -21.39
N GLY A 246 29.41 17.32 -21.95
CA GLY A 246 30.60 17.63 -22.73
C GLY A 246 31.36 16.38 -23.15
N GLY A 247 32.43 16.59 -23.91
CA GLY A 247 33.23 15.52 -24.52
C GLY A 247 32.93 15.34 -26.00
N SER A 248 33.77 14.54 -26.67
CA SER A 248 33.65 14.17 -28.08
C SER A 248 33.61 12.65 -28.19
N GLY A 249 32.76 12.11 -29.06
CA GLY A 249 32.71 10.67 -29.36
C GLY A 249 33.90 10.18 -30.19
N THR A 250 34.74 11.10 -30.66
CA THR A 250 35.92 10.82 -31.48
C THR A 250 37.14 11.56 -30.98
N THR A 251 38.31 10.94 -31.15
CA THR A 251 39.62 11.59 -30.96
C THR A 251 40.33 11.75 -32.30
N SER A 252 41.07 12.84 -32.46
CA SER A 252 41.94 13.07 -33.62
C SER A 252 43.37 12.70 -33.25
N LEU A 253 43.98 11.77 -33.98
CA LEU A 253 45.39 11.43 -33.80
C LEU A 253 46.25 12.47 -34.53
N VAL A 254 47.00 13.27 -33.80
CA VAL A 254 47.96 14.20 -34.41
C VAL A 254 49.30 13.50 -34.65
N ARG A 255 50.14 14.07 -35.53
CA ARG A 255 51.50 13.57 -35.81
C ARG A 255 52.34 13.33 -34.53
N ALA A 256 52.14 14.15 -33.49
CA ALA A 256 52.84 14.01 -32.21
C ALA A 256 52.38 12.78 -31.40
N ASN A 257 51.25 12.16 -31.74
CA ASN A 257 50.75 10.93 -31.10
C ASN A 257 51.21 9.66 -31.83
N LEU A 258 51.82 9.77 -33.02
CA LEU A 258 52.31 8.63 -33.78
C LEU A 258 53.74 8.28 -33.32
N PRO A 259 54.11 6.98 -33.29
CA PRO A 259 55.49 6.58 -33.03
C PRO A 259 56.46 7.26 -33.99
N ASN A 260 57.68 7.55 -33.52
CA ASN A 260 58.74 8.09 -34.38
C ASN A 260 59.25 6.99 -35.32
N ILE A 261 58.55 6.78 -36.44
CA ILE A 261 58.96 5.84 -37.47
C ILE A 261 59.83 6.59 -38.47
N ASN A 262 61.08 6.14 -38.61
CA ASN A 262 61.98 6.64 -39.63
C ASN A 262 61.63 5.99 -40.97
N LEU A 263 60.86 6.68 -41.81
CA LEU A 263 60.52 6.20 -43.15
C LEU A 263 61.75 6.37 -44.07
N THR A 264 62.53 5.32 -44.25
CA THR A 264 63.64 5.31 -45.20
C THR A 264 63.15 4.92 -46.59
N GLY A 265 63.43 5.77 -47.58
CA GLY A 265 63.16 5.50 -48.99
C GLY A 265 64.44 5.64 -49.80
N VAL A 266 64.66 4.73 -50.75
CA VAL A 266 65.75 4.83 -51.73
C VAL A 266 65.11 5.18 -53.07
N THR A 267 65.40 6.35 -53.64
CA THR A 267 64.96 6.67 -54.99
C THR A 267 65.77 5.80 -55.96
N SER A 268 65.11 4.87 -56.65
CA SER A 268 65.76 3.82 -57.46
C SER A 268 66.37 4.30 -58.77
N THR A 269 66.33 5.59 -59.07
CA THR A 269 66.95 6.16 -60.26
C THR A 269 67.13 7.65 -60.02
N ALA A 270 68.36 8.17 -60.14
CA ALA A 270 68.54 9.60 -60.30
C ALA A 270 67.67 10.02 -61.49
N ALA A 271 66.70 10.92 -61.28
CA ALA A 271 65.86 11.42 -62.35
C ALA A 271 66.77 12.07 -63.39
N ALA A 272 67.10 11.33 -64.46
CA ALA A 272 67.97 11.81 -65.51
C ALA A 272 67.26 12.99 -66.17
N HIS A 273 67.74 14.20 -65.91
CA HIS A 273 67.29 15.41 -66.57
C HIS A 273 68.46 16.01 -67.33
N SER A 274 68.14 16.67 -68.44
CA SER A 274 69.10 17.34 -69.31
C SER A 274 69.05 18.85 -69.07
N HIS A 275 70.21 19.47 -68.99
CA HIS A 275 70.32 20.93 -69.07
C HIS A 275 70.57 21.32 -70.52
N THR A 276 69.88 22.37 -70.99
CA THR A 276 70.20 23.01 -72.27
C THR A 276 70.84 24.36 -71.97
N ALA A 277 72.03 24.59 -72.53
CA ALA A 277 72.69 25.89 -72.51
C ALA A 277 72.85 26.35 -73.96
N THR A 278 72.42 27.57 -74.25
CA THR A 278 72.54 28.16 -75.60
C THR A 278 73.70 29.14 -75.57
N ALA A 279 74.77 28.87 -76.31
CA ALA A 279 75.89 29.79 -76.49
C ALA A 279 75.88 30.34 -77.92
N GLY A 280 75.84 31.66 -78.06
CA GLY A 280 75.94 32.32 -79.36
C GLY A 280 77.39 32.49 -79.80
N GLY A 281 77.71 32.09 -81.03
CA GLY A 281 78.87 32.59 -81.77
C GLY A 281 80.17 31.77 -81.76
N TYR A 282 80.25 30.60 -81.12
CA TYR A 282 81.48 29.79 -81.09
C TYR A 282 81.24 28.28 -81.19
N SER A 283 82.14 27.55 -81.88
CA SER A 283 82.16 26.08 -81.91
C SER A 283 82.72 25.51 -80.60
N MET A 284 81.88 24.79 -79.86
CA MET A 284 82.26 24.12 -78.61
C MET A 284 82.56 22.65 -78.91
N TYR A 285 83.77 22.18 -78.58
CA TYR A 285 84.17 20.78 -78.71
C TYR A 285 84.36 20.15 -77.31
N PRO A 286 83.70 19.03 -77.00
CA PRO A 286 83.92 18.34 -75.72
C PRO A 286 85.33 17.73 -75.70
N VAL A 287 86.07 17.94 -74.61
CA VAL A 287 87.37 17.29 -74.41
C VAL A 287 87.11 15.94 -73.75
N ALA A 288 87.70 14.87 -74.27
CA ALA A 288 87.44 13.48 -73.86
C ALA A 288 87.82 13.14 -72.40
N ALA A 289 88.36 14.09 -71.63
CA ALA A 289 88.68 13.92 -70.23
C ALA A 289 88.43 15.22 -69.46
N GLY A 290 87.26 15.32 -68.80
CA GLY A 290 86.96 16.35 -67.82
C GLY A 290 85.95 17.40 -68.28
N ASN A 291 85.19 17.92 -67.31
CA ASN A 291 84.06 18.87 -67.46
C ASN A 291 84.44 20.27 -67.95
N ALA A 292 85.54 20.42 -68.69
CA ALA A 292 86.01 21.68 -69.23
C ALA A 292 85.77 21.74 -70.74
N TYR A 293 84.94 22.70 -71.17
CA TYR A 293 84.76 23.02 -72.59
C TYR A 293 85.75 24.11 -72.98
N VAL A 294 86.53 23.87 -74.05
CA VAL A 294 87.45 24.86 -74.60
C VAL A 294 86.76 25.58 -75.74
N VAL A 295 86.64 26.91 -75.62
CA VAL A 295 86.23 27.78 -76.72
C VAL A 295 87.48 28.13 -77.53
N ARG A 296 87.58 27.64 -78.78
CA ARG A 296 88.65 28.05 -79.70
C ARG A 296 88.10 29.07 -80.70
N SER A 297 88.67 30.26 -80.69
CA SER A 297 88.44 31.29 -81.71
C SER A 297 89.31 31.02 -82.95
N GLY A 298 88.80 30.21 -83.88
CA GLY A 298 89.34 30.14 -85.24
C GLY A 298 88.70 31.20 -86.14
N ARG A 299 89.49 31.89 -86.98
CA ARG A 299 88.97 32.85 -87.99
C ARG A 299 88.04 32.14 -88.98
N GLY A 300 86.73 32.26 -88.76
CA GLY A 300 85.70 31.80 -89.69
C GLY A 300 84.30 32.10 -89.14
N THR A 301 83.37 32.51 -90.01
CA THR A 301 81.96 32.74 -89.66
C THR A 301 81.32 31.42 -89.25
N ALA A 302 80.92 31.31 -87.98
CA ALA A 302 80.27 30.12 -87.45
C ALA A 302 78.83 29.98 -88.00
N SER A 303 78.50 28.81 -88.53
CA SER A 303 77.14 28.43 -88.94
C SER A 303 76.77 27.11 -88.27
N GLY A 304 76.02 27.17 -87.17
CA GLY A 304 75.40 26.01 -86.56
C GLY A 304 75.20 26.10 -85.05
N THR A 305 74.02 25.65 -84.60
CA THR A 305 73.70 25.41 -83.19
C THR A 305 74.28 24.06 -82.76
N HIS A 306 75.04 24.00 -81.67
CA HIS A 306 75.56 22.76 -81.10
C HIS A 306 74.81 22.41 -79.81
N ILE A 307 74.33 21.17 -79.71
CA ILE A 307 73.71 20.62 -78.50
C ILE A 307 74.82 20.01 -77.63
N VAL A 308 74.87 20.41 -76.36
CA VAL A 308 75.84 19.91 -75.38
C VAL A 308 75.10 19.23 -74.22
N THR A 309 75.43 17.97 -73.94
CA THR A 309 74.92 17.22 -72.79
C THR A 309 75.84 17.40 -71.59
N LEU A 310 75.35 18.02 -70.52
CA LEU A 310 76.09 18.17 -69.26
C LEU A 310 75.90 16.92 -68.38
N PRO A 311 76.91 16.49 -67.59
CA PRO A 311 76.75 15.39 -66.64
C PRO A 311 75.76 15.74 -65.53
N ALA A 312 74.95 14.76 -65.11
CA ALA A 312 73.76 14.89 -64.25
C ALA A 312 73.97 15.46 -62.83
N ALA A 313 75.17 15.91 -62.48
CA ALA A 313 75.52 16.36 -61.14
C ALA A 313 75.47 17.89 -61.02
N GLY A 314 74.26 18.45 -61.13
CA GLY A 314 73.94 19.80 -60.62
C GLY A 314 73.37 19.68 -59.21
N ALA A 315 73.92 20.41 -58.23
CA ALA A 315 73.39 20.41 -56.87
C ALA A 315 71.95 20.97 -56.86
N HIS A 316 70.96 20.10 -56.67
CA HIS A 316 69.57 20.47 -56.44
C HIS A 316 68.97 19.57 -55.36
N SER A 317 67.95 20.07 -54.68
CA SER A 317 67.22 19.33 -53.64
C SER A 317 65.98 18.67 -54.24
N HIS A 318 65.74 17.42 -53.88
CA HIS A 318 64.44 16.78 -54.09
C HIS A 318 63.62 16.91 -52.81
N THR A 319 62.46 17.55 -52.92
CA THR A 319 61.43 17.45 -51.89
C THR A 319 60.46 16.35 -52.28
N GLY A 320 60.49 15.22 -51.57
CA GLY A 320 59.50 14.16 -51.68
C GLY A 320 58.50 14.26 -50.53
N THR A 321 57.20 14.27 -50.83
CA THR A 321 56.14 14.11 -49.82
C THR A 321 55.61 12.70 -49.92
N VAL A 322 55.75 11.92 -48.85
CA VAL A 322 55.09 10.61 -48.71
C VAL A 322 53.90 10.81 -47.79
N ASN A 323 52.70 10.63 -48.33
CA ASN A 323 51.49 10.61 -47.51
C ASN A 323 51.49 9.32 -46.70
N SER A 324 51.12 9.38 -45.41
CA SER A 324 50.98 8.20 -44.56
C SER A 324 49.83 7.25 -44.98
N GLY A 325 49.11 7.58 -46.06
CA GLY A 325 48.00 6.78 -46.60
C GLY A 325 46.71 6.84 -45.78
N GLY A 326 46.68 7.61 -44.68
CA GLY A 326 45.49 7.78 -43.85
C GLY A 326 44.48 8.76 -44.44
N ASN A 327 43.19 8.44 -44.35
CA ASN A 327 42.08 9.29 -44.83
C ASN A 327 41.71 10.44 -43.87
N GLY A 328 42.46 10.65 -42.79
CA GLY A 328 42.16 11.66 -41.76
C GLY A 328 40.90 11.37 -40.94
N THR A 329 40.33 10.16 -41.04
CA THR A 329 39.13 9.77 -40.31
C THR A 329 39.41 9.75 -38.80
N PRO A 330 38.64 10.50 -37.98
CA PRO A 330 38.74 10.45 -36.53
C PRO A 330 38.52 9.04 -35.99
N VAL A 331 39.23 8.69 -34.92
CA VAL A 331 39.09 7.37 -34.28
C VAL A 331 37.97 7.45 -33.25
N SER A 332 37.03 6.50 -33.32
CA SER A 332 35.99 6.36 -32.28
C SER A 332 36.64 5.97 -30.96
N VAL A 333 36.29 6.69 -29.90
CA VAL A 333 36.72 6.36 -28.53
C VAL A 333 35.64 5.64 -27.72
N ILE A 334 34.52 5.30 -28.36
CA ILE A 334 33.41 4.60 -27.71
C ILE A 334 33.65 3.09 -27.82
N PRO A 335 33.84 2.36 -26.70
CA PRO A 335 34.00 0.91 -26.71
C PRO A 335 32.72 0.17 -27.13
N GLN A 336 32.83 -1.12 -27.43
CA GLN A 336 31.67 -2.01 -27.49
C GLN A 336 30.88 -1.91 -26.18
N ASN A 337 29.56 -1.69 -26.26
CA ASN A 337 28.73 -1.39 -25.10
C ASN A 337 27.36 -2.07 -25.19
N LEU A 338 26.72 -2.18 -24.02
CA LEU A 338 25.31 -2.55 -23.88
C LEU A 338 24.53 -1.30 -23.47
N ALA A 339 23.48 -0.97 -24.23
CA ALA A 339 22.72 0.26 -24.04
C ALA A 339 21.67 0.12 -22.93
N TYR A 340 21.67 1.10 -22.01
CA TYR A 340 20.64 1.30 -20.99
C TYR A 340 20.11 2.72 -21.08
N SER A 341 18.90 2.95 -20.58
CA SER A 341 18.37 4.29 -20.38
C SER A 341 18.72 4.78 -18.97
N TYR A 342 19.18 6.02 -18.87
CA TYR A 342 19.38 6.67 -17.57
C TYR A 342 18.11 7.41 -17.13
N PHE A 343 17.81 7.33 -15.85
CA PHE A 343 16.66 7.98 -15.23
C PHE A 343 17.10 8.80 -14.02
N ILE A 344 16.44 9.93 -13.79
CA ILE A 344 16.57 10.75 -12.59
C ILE A 344 15.29 10.67 -11.76
N TYR A 345 15.41 10.53 -10.45
CA TYR A 345 14.25 10.57 -9.55
C TYR A 345 13.89 12.01 -9.20
N LEU A 346 12.66 12.40 -9.52
CA LEU A 346 12.10 13.73 -9.20
C LEU A 346 10.76 13.64 -8.45
N GLY A 347 10.35 12.44 -8.02
CA GLY A 347 9.08 12.24 -7.31
C GLY A 347 7.89 12.03 -8.23
N GLN A 348 6.77 11.58 -7.65
CA GLN A 348 5.50 11.36 -8.35
C GLN A 348 4.56 12.55 -8.16
#